data_AF-A0A485D258-F1
#
_entry.id   AF-A0A485D258-F1
#
_cell.length_a   1.000
_cell.length_b   1.000
_cell.length_c   1.000
_cell.angle_alpha   90.00
_cell.angle_beta   90.00
_cell.angle_gamma   90.00
#
_symmetry.space_group_name_H-M   'P 1'
#
loop_
_entity.id
_entity.type
_entity.pdbx_description
1 polymer ?
#
loop_
_entity_poly.entity_id
_entity_poly.type
_entity_poly.pdbx_seq_one_letter_code
_entity_poly.pdbx_strand_id
1 'polypeptide(L)'
;MGLSPTVRGILDPLIELYRPVPPLAYLPLMVIWFGIGETSKVLLIYLAIFAPVAMSALAGVKSAQQVRIRAAQSLGASRTQVLWLVIFAGAHCRKF
;
A
#
# COMPACT_ATOMS: atom_id res chain seq x y z
N MET A 1 -7.52 -8.61 -3.65
CA MET A 1 -7.38 -9.96 -4.22
C MET A 1 -7.43 -9.77 -5.73
N GLY A 2 -6.32 -9.88 -6.46
CA GLY A 2 -6.37 -9.59 -7.90
C GLY A 2 -5.06 -9.45 -8.68
N LEU A 3 -3.91 -9.89 -8.14
CA LEU A 3 -2.71 -10.07 -8.96
C LEU A 3 -2.51 -11.58 -9.10
N SER A 4 -2.44 -12.05 -10.35
CA SER A 4 -2.18 -13.45 -10.65
C SER A 4 -0.89 -13.91 -9.95
N PRO A 5 -0.80 -15.17 -9.50
CA PRO A 5 0.36 -15.68 -8.76
C PRO A 5 1.68 -15.45 -9.50
N THR A 6 1.66 -15.45 -10.83
CA THR A 6 2.80 -15.14 -11.69
C THR A 6 3.23 -13.67 -11.63
N VAL A 7 2.27 -12.74 -11.70
CA VAL A 7 2.56 -11.30 -11.57
C VAL A 7 3.06 -10.97 -10.18
N ARG A 8 2.56 -11.67 -9.16
CA ARG A 8 3.04 -11.55 -7.79
C ARG A 8 4.49 -12.06 -7.66
N GLY A 9 4.81 -13.21 -8.23
CA GLY A 9 6.18 -13.75 -8.22
C GLY A 9 7.21 -12.92 -9.00
N ILE A 10 6.79 -12.09 -9.95
CA ILE A 10 7.67 -11.17 -10.70
C ILE A 10 7.77 -9.80 -10.02
N LEU A 11 6.65 -9.29 -9.49
CA LEU A 11 6.62 -8.00 -8.80
C LEU A 11 7.23 -8.09 -7.40
N ASP A 12 7.07 -9.20 -6.68
CA ASP A 12 7.65 -9.37 -5.34
C ASP A 12 9.17 -9.14 -5.31
N PRO A 13 10.00 -9.76 -6.19
CA PRO A 13 11.44 -9.49 -6.21
C PRO A 13 11.80 -8.08 -6.70
N LEU A 14 11.03 -7.49 -7.62
CA LEU A 14 11.23 -6.09 -8.05
C LEU A 14 10.91 -5.10 -6.91
N ILE A 15 9.84 -5.34 -6.17
CA ILE A 15 9.44 -4.56 -5.01
C ILE A 15 10.45 -4.74 -3.89
N GLU A 16 10.93 -5.97 -3.66
CA GLU A 16 11.93 -6.30 -2.64
C GLU A 16 13.32 -5.75 -2.99
N LEU A 17 13.63 -5.59 -4.29
CA LEU A 17 14.82 -4.90 -4.78
C LEU A 17 14.68 -3.37 -4.73
N TYR A 18 13.47 -2.83 -4.88
CA TYR A 18 13.19 -1.40 -4.74
C TYR A 18 13.13 -0.96 -3.27
N ARG A 19 12.70 -1.85 -2.37
CA ARG A 19 12.52 -1.64 -0.93
C ARG A 19 13.76 -1.12 -0.17
N PRO A 20 15.01 -1.49 -0.50
CA PRO A 20 16.20 -1.02 0.18
C PRO A 20 16.98 0.01 -0.65
N VAL A 21 16.47 0.49 -1.80
CA VAL A 21 17.22 1.46 -2.62
C VAL A 21 17.30 2.77 -1.86
N PRO A 22 18.48 3.18 -1.39
CA PRO A 22 18.63 4.41 -0.65
C PRO A 22 18.25 5.56 -1.60
N PRO A 23 17.53 6.58 -1.13
CA PRO A 23 17.23 7.78 -1.92
C PRO A 23 18.47 8.42 -2.56
N LEU A 24 19.62 8.24 -1.89
CA LEU A 24 20.95 8.64 -2.34
C LEU A 24 21.33 8.09 -3.72
N ALA A 25 20.83 6.91 -4.12
CA ALA A 25 21.09 6.36 -5.45
C ALA A 25 20.48 7.22 -6.59
N TYR A 26 19.41 7.97 -6.29
CA TYR A 26 18.75 8.86 -7.26
C TYR A 26 19.39 10.25 -7.33
N LEU A 27 20.30 10.58 -6.40
CA LEU A 27 20.93 11.90 -6.29
C LEU A 27 21.62 12.33 -7.59
N PRO A 28 22.52 11.55 -8.22
CA PRO A 28 23.16 11.97 -9.47
C PRO A 28 22.16 12.15 -10.62
N LEU A 29 21.13 11.30 -10.72
CA LEU A 29 20.10 11.42 -11.76
C LEU A 29 19.31 12.73 -11.61
N MET A 30 18.91 13.06 -10.39
CA MET A 30 18.17 14.29 -10.10
C MET A 30 19.02 15.54 -10.32
N VAL A 31 20.32 15.49 -9.99
CA VAL A 31 21.26 16.59 -10.25
C VAL A 31 21.48 16.82 -11.75
N ILE A 32 21.57 15.76 -12.56
CA ILE A 32 21.72 15.88 -14.02
C ILE A 32 20.46 16.49 -14.66
N TRP A 33 19.27 16.08 -14.21
CA TRP A 33 18.02 16.52 -14.83
C TRP A 33 17.57 17.92 -14.37
N PHE A 34 17.60 18.17 -13.07
CA PHE A 34 17.04 19.38 -12.45
C PHE A 34 18.12 20.37 -11.98
N GLY A 35 19.40 20.00 -12.06
CA GLY A 35 20.50 20.81 -11.57
C GLY A 35 20.66 20.77 -10.04
N ILE A 36 21.61 21.55 -9.53
CA ILE A 36 21.82 21.74 -8.10
C ILE A 36 20.86 22.84 -7.63
N GLY A 37 19.79 22.44 -6.95
CA GLY A 37 18.79 23.36 -6.41
C GLY A 37 17.92 22.69 -5.35
N GLU A 38 17.07 23.49 -4.70
CA GLU A 38 16.16 23.01 -3.66
C GLU A 38 15.12 22.01 -4.21
N THR A 39 14.65 22.23 -5.45
CA THR A 39 13.67 21.34 -6.10
C THR A 39 14.17 19.90 -6.23
N SER A 40 15.44 19.71 -6.58
CA SER A 40 16.06 18.38 -6.70
C SER A 40 16.08 17.64 -5.37
N LYS A 41 16.36 18.35 -4.26
CA LYS A 41 16.35 17.76 -2.91
C LYS A 41 14.94 17.36 -2.48
N VAL A 42 13.95 18.24 -2.72
CA VAL A 42 12.55 17.99 -2.37
C VAL A 42 12.01 16.77 -3.13
N LEU A 43 12.31 16.65 -4.42
CA LEU A 43 11.91 15.50 -5.24
C LEU A 43 12.56 14.20 -4.77
N LEU A 44 13.84 14.24 -4.38
CA LEU A 44 14.54 13.08 -3.80
C LEU A 44 13.86 12.60 -2.52
N ILE A 45 13.55 13.52 -1.60
CA ILE A 45 12.87 13.20 -0.35
C ILE A 45 11.46 12.67 -0.64
N TYR A 46 10.75 13.28 -1.58
CA TYR A 46 9.42 12.82 -1.98
C TYR A 46 9.45 11.37 -2.51
N LEU A 47 10.35 11.07 -3.45
CA LEU A 47 10.49 9.74 -4.03
C LEU A 47 10.90 8.70 -2.97
N ALA A 48 11.76 9.10 -2.03
CA ALA A 48 12.19 8.29 -0.90
C ALA A 48 11.03 7.83 -0.02
N ILE A 49 10.18 8.78 0.38
CA ILE A 49 9.11 8.53 1.35
C ILE A 49 7.85 7.97 0.69
N PHE A 50 7.68 8.16 -0.62
CA PHE A 50 6.47 7.74 -1.34
C PHE A 50 6.19 6.24 -1.20
N ALA A 51 7.20 5.39 -1.41
CA ALA A 51 7.04 3.94 -1.31
C ALA A 51 6.66 3.45 0.11
N PRO A 52 7.37 3.81 1.19
CA PRO A 52 6.98 3.41 2.54
C PRO A 52 5.64 4.01 2.98
N VAL A 53 5.30 5.24 2.55
CA VAL A 53 3.99 5.85 2.84
C VAL A 53 2.86 5.08 2.15
N ALA A 54 3.01 4.76 0.86
CA ALA A 54 2.02 3.98 0.11
C ALA A 54 1.83 2.58 0.73
N MET A 55 2.92 1.92 1.13
CA MET A 55 2.86 0.63 1.81
C MET A 55 2.20 0.72 3.19
N SER A 56 2.49 1.77 3.95
CA SER A 56 1.86 2.03 5.25
C SER A 56 0.37 2.30 5.10
N ALA A 57 -0.03 3.04 4.07
CA ALA A 57 -1.44 3.26 3.75
C ALA A 57 -2.15 1.94 3.39
N LEU A 58 -1.52 1.11 2.54
CA LEU A 58 -2.06 -0.22 2.19
C LEU A 58 -2.18 -1.13 3.43
N ALA A 59 -1.17 -1.12 4.30
CA ALA A 59 -1.21 -1.84 5.58
C ALA A 59 -2.33 -1.31 6.48
N GLY A 60 -2.52 0.01 6.55
CA GLY A 60 -3.61 0.65 7.30
C GLY A 60 -4.99 0.22 6.81
N VAL A 61 -5.21 0.18 5.49
CA VAL A 61 -6.48 -0.29 4.91
C VAL A 61 -6.73 -1.76 5.25
N LYS A 62 -5.71 -2.61 5.14
CA LYS A 62 -5.81 -4.04 5.52
C LYS A 62 -6.14 -4.21 7.01
N SER A 63 -5.48 -3.45 7.88
CA SER A 63 -5.74 -3.45 9.32
C SER A 63 -7.16 -2.98 9.64
N ALA A 64 -7.65 -1.93 8.97
CA ALA A 64 -9.03 -1.46 9.13
C ALA A 64 -10.06 -2.50 8.70
N GLN A 65 -9.83 -3.23 7.60
CA GLN A 65 -10.69 -4.37 7.21
C GLN A 65 -10.67 -5.50 8.24
N GLN A 66 -9.49 -5.85 8.78
CA GLN A 66 -9.38 -6.86 9.83
C GLN A 66 -10.10 -6.45 11.12
N VAL A 67 -10.04 -5.16 11.50
CA VAL A 67 -10.78 -4.63 12.66
C VAL A 67 -12.28 -4.80 12.47
N ARG A 68 -12.82 -4.49 11.28
CA ARG A 68 -14.25 -4.69 10.98
C ARG A 68 -14.66 -6.17 11.08
N ILE A 69 -13.81 -7.07 10.60
CA ILE A 69 -14.04 -8.52 10.69
C ILE A 69 -14.06 -8.97 12.17
N ARG A 70 -13.10 -8.51 12.97
CA ARG A 70 -13.03 -8.85 14.41
C ARG A 70 -14.22 -8.29 15.19
N ALA A 71 -14.65 -7.06 14.89
CA ALA A 71 -15.84 -6.47 15.51
C ALA A 71 -17.11 -7.28 15.21
N ALA A 72 -17.28 -7.74 13.96
CA ALA A 72 -18.40 -8.60 13.59
C ALA A 72 -18.38 -9.95 14.32
N GLN A 73 -17.20 -10.55 14.52
CA GLN A 73 -17.05 -11.79 15.29
C GLN A 73 -17.37 -11.61 16.78
N SER A 74 -16.97 -10.49 17.39
CA SER A 74 -17.30 -10.18 18.79
C SER A 74 -18.80 -9.97 19.02
N LEU A 75 -19.55 -9.58 17.99
CA LEU A 75 -21.01 -9.48 18.01
C LEU A 75 -21.71 -10.83 17.75
N GLY A 76 -20.96 -11.93 17.67
CA GLY A 76 -21.51 -13.28 17.49
C GLY A 76 -21.74 -13.72 16.04
N ALA A 77 -21.22 -12.98 15.05
CA ALA A 77 -21.38 -13.37 13.65
C ALA A 77 -20.59 -14.66 13.32
N SER A 78 -21.29 -15.67 12.80
CA SER A 78 -20.67 -16.91 12.32
C SER A 78 -19.81 -16.66 11.06
N ARG A 79 -18.88 -17.58 10.73
CA ARG A 79 -17.94 -17.42 9.60
C ARG A 79 -18.62 -17.17 8.26
N THR A 80 -19.79 -17.78 8.02
CA THR A 80 -20.62 -17.57 6.82
C THR A 80 -21.29 -16.19 6.82
N GLN A 81 -21.67 -15.69 7.99
CA GLN A 81 -22.31 -14.39 8.17
C GLN A 81 -21.32 -13.24 8.03
N VAL A 82 -20.06 -13.41 8.46
CA VAL A 82 -18.96 -12.47 8.16
C VAL A 82 -18.68 -12.41 6.67
N LEU A 83 -18.70 -13.57 5.97
CA LEU A 83 -18.46 -13.62 4.53
C LEU A 83 -19.56 -12.86 3.76
N TRP A 84 -20.82 -13.07 4.13
CA TRP A 84 -21.95 -12.32 3.58
C TRP A 84 -21.91 -10.83 3.94
N LEU A 85 -21.62 -10.47 5.19
CA LEU A 85 -21.60 -9.07 5.59
C LEU A 85 -20.45 -8.28 4.95
N VAL A 86 -19.26 -8.87 4.82
CA VAL A 86 -18.09 -8.16 4.27
C VAL A 86 -18.16 -8.06 2.74
N ILE A 87 -18.66 -9.09 2.05
CA ILE A 87 -18.73 -9.12 0.59
C ILE A 87 -20.02 -8.42 0.08
N PHE A 88 -21.19 -8.69 0.68
CA PHE A 88 -22.46 -8.11 0.26
C PHE A 88 -22.73 -6.72 0.87
N ALA A 89 -22.45 -6.49 2.16
CA ALA A 89 -22.64 -5.15 2.75
C ALA A 89 -21.51 -4.17 2.40
N GLY A 90 -20.33 -4.67 2.00
CA GLY A 90 -19.28 -3.85 1.39
C GLY A 90 -19.72 -3.19 0.06
N ALA A 91 -20.62 -3.85 -0.68
CA ALA A 91 -21.21 -3.29 -1.89
C ALA A 91 -22.36 -2.30 -1.59
N HIS A 92 -23.08 -2.47 -0.47
CA HIS A 92 -24.23 -1.64 -0.11
C HIS A 92 -23.86 -0.42 0.76
N CYS A 93 -22.70 -0.41 1.43
CA CYS A 93 -22.25 0.70 2.27
C CYS A 93 -21.44 1.74 1.45
N ARG A 94 -22.00 2.20 0.33
CA ARG A 94 -21.60 3.43 -0.39
C ARG A 94 -22.69 4.52 -0.27
N LYS A 95 -23.45 4.50 0.80
CA LYS A 95 -24.35 5.59 1.19
C LYS A 95 -24.30 5.74 2.71
N PHE A 96 -23.38 6.58 3.16
CA PHE A 96 -23.52 7.65 4.16
C PHE A 96 -22.13 8.05 4.64
#